data_AF-A0A6J4NIW3-F1
#
_entry.id   AF-A0A6J4NIW3-F1
#
_cell.length_a   1.000
_cell.length_b   1.000
_cell.length_c   1.000
_cell.angle_alpha   90.00
_cell.angle_beta   90.00
_cell.angle_gamma   90.00
#
_symmetry.space_group_name_H-M   'P 1'
#
loop_
_entity.id
_entity.type
_entity.pdbx_description
1 polymer ?
#
loop_
_entity_poly.entity_id
_entity_poly.type
_entity_poly.pdbx_seq_one_letter_code
_entity_poly.pdbx_strand_id
1 'polypeptide(L)'
;GDFSLDQVVVDNHGALGLIDWDRAGRGNPAADLASAIAAGLDESAASALLTGYSQVRAVPPDLSWQLASARLRRLAEPFRLASPTWPAELEHRVQVLESTMP
;
A
#
# COMPACT_ATOMS: atom_id res chain seq x y z
N GLY A 1 4.10 -7.14 -3.93
CA GLY A 1 2.81 -7.07 -4.64
C GLY A 1 1.64 -6.74 -3.73
N ASP A 2 1.81 -6.82 -2.41
CA ASP A 2 0.76 -6.55 -1.41
C ASP A 2 1.39 -6.13 -0.08
N PHE A 3 2.49 -5.37 -0.13
CA PHE A 3 3.21 -4.98 1.08
C PHE A 3 2.37 -4.04 1.96
N SER A 4 2.29 -4.29 3.26
CA SER A 4 1.70 -3.43 4.29
C SER A 4 2.35 -3.64 5.66
N LEU A 5 2.15 -2.70 6.59
CA LEU A 5 2.87 -2.72 7.89
C LEU A 5 2.48 -3.88 8.81
N ASP A 6 1.28 -4.45 8.64
CA ASP A 6 0.85 -5.66 9.37
C ASP A 6 1.64 -6.92 8.97
N GLN A 7 2.41 -6.86 7.88
CA GLN A 7 3.32 -7.92 7.45
C GLN A 7 4.76 -7.72 7.95
N VAL A 8 5.01 -6.66 8.74
CA VAL A 8 6.32 -6.39 9.33
C VAL A 8 6.33 -6.89 10.77
N VAL A 9 7.25 -7.79 11.09
CA VAL A 9 7.52 -8.23 12.46
C VAL A 9 8.82 -7.61 12.94
N VAL A 10 8.84 -7.20 14.21
CA VAL A 10 10.02 -6.63 14.86
C VAL A 10 10.32 -7.46 16.10
N ASP A 11 11.55 -7.96 16.21
CA ASP A 11 11.97 -8.67 17.42
C ASP A 11 12.33 -7.72 18.56
N ASN A 12 12.64 -8.27 19.73
CA ASN A 12 12.99 -7.48 20.92
C ASN A 12 14.33 -6.71 20.78
N HIS A 13 15.10 -6.97 19.72
CA HIS A 13 16.37 -6.32 19.42
C HIS A 13 16.25 -5.32 18.25
N GLY A 14 15.04 -5.12 17.71
CA GLY A 14 14.79 -4.21 16.59
C GLY A 14 15.11 -4.81 15.22
N ALA A 15 15.40 -6.12 15.12
CA ALA A 15 15.55 -6.77 13.83
C ALA A 15 14.19 -6.90 13.14
N LEU A 16 14.16 -6.60 11.84
CA LEU A 16 12.95 -6.65 11.02
C LEU A 16 12.83 -8.00 10.31
N GLY A 17 11.62 -8.55 10.29
CA GLY A 17 11.21 -9.66 9.44
C GLY A 17 9.98 -9.29 8.62
N LEU A 18 9.84 -9.94 7.46
CA LEU A 18 8.66 -9.82 6.60
C LEU A 18 7.95 -11.18 6.52
N ILE A 19 6.64 -11.16 6.66
CA ILE A 19 5.77 -12.33 6.53
C ILE A 19 4.85 -12.18 5.31
N ASP A 20 4.01 -13.20 5.08
CA ASP A 20 2.98 -13.19 4.04
C ASP A 20 3.51 -13.04 2.59
N TRP A 21 4.22 -14.08 2.14
CA TRP A 21 4.89 -14.12 0.83
C TRP A 21 4.04 -14.75 -0.29
N ASP A 22 2.73 -14.92 -0.11
CA ASP A 22 1.85 -15.58 -1.07
C ASP A 22 1.76 -14.83 -2.43
N ARG A 23 1.97 -13.51 -2.39
CA ARG A 23 1.98 -12.58 -3.55
C ARG A 23 3.38 -12.11 -3.94
N ALA A 24 4.41 -12.81 -3.47
CA ALA A 24 5.79 -12.54 -3.83
C ALA A 24 6.08 -12.88 -5.29
N GLY A 25 6.81 -12.01 -5.99
CA GLY A 25 7.15 -12.25 -7.38
C GLY A 25 8.02 -11.16 -7.99
N ARG A 26 8.34 -11.31 -9.27
CA ARG A 26 9.02 -10.27 -10.05
C ARG A 26 7.98 -9.31 -10.61
N GLY A 27 8.23 -8.00 -10.50
CA GLY A 27 7.32 -6.98 -10.96
C GLY A 27 7.89 -5.56 -10.83
N ASN A 28 7.04 -4.55 -11.03
CA ASN A 28 7.45 -3.16 -10.85
C ASN A 28 7.75 -2.90 -9.35
N PRO A 29 8.97 -2.42 -9.01
CA PRO A 29 9.34 -2.19 -7.61
C PRO A 29 8.52 -1.10 -6.90
N ALA A 30 7.85 -0.20 -7.64
CA ALA A 30 6.93 0.75 -7.03
C ALA A 30 5.65 0.09 -6.49
N ALA A 31 5.35 -1.15 -6.88
CA ALA A 31 4.15 -1.85 -6.40
C ALA A 31 4.14 -2.04 -4.89
N ASP A 32 5.28 -2.32 -4.26
CA ASP A 32 5.36 -2.51 -2.80
C ASP A 32 5.21 -1.18 -2.05
N LEU A 33 5.87 -0.12 -2.52
CA LEU A 33 5.72 1.22 -1.95
C LEU A 33 4.27 1.71 -2.06
N ALA A 34 3.68 1.57 -3.25
CA ALA A 34 2.30 1.94 -3.51
C ALA A 34 1.31 1.13 -2.65
N SER A 35 1.55 -0.17 -2.49
CA SER A 35 0.72 -1.05 -1.66
C SER A 35 0.71 -0.60 -0.21
N ALA A 36 1.88 -0.30 0.36
CA ALA A 36 1.97 0.14 1.76
C ALA A 36 1.24 1.47 1.97
N ILE A 37 1.43 2.44 1.07
CA ILE A 37 0.73 3.73 1.13
C ILE A 37 -0.79 3.53 1.00
N ALA A 38 -1.23 2.71 0.04
CA ALA A 38 -2.65 2.41 -0.15
C ALA A 38 -3.28 1.63 1.02
N ALA A 39 -2.47 0.91 1.80
CA ALA A 39 -2.91 0.18 2.99
C ALA A 39 -3.22 1.07 4.20
N GLY A 40 -2.91 2.37 4.12
CA GLY A 40 -3.29 3.35 5.14
C GLY A 40 -2.13 3.95 5.92
N LEU A 41 -0.91 4.00 5.34
CA LEU A 41 0.13 4.87 5.89
C LEU A 41 -0.37 6.31 5.89
N ASP A 42 -0.18 7.01 7.01
CA ASP A 42 -0.32 8.47 7.02
C ASP A 42 0.81 9.14 6.21
N GLU A 43 0.68 10.45 5.99
CA GLU A 43 1.62 11.22 5.18
C GLU A 43 3.05 11.18 5.74
N SER A 44 3.19 11.20 7.08
CA SER A 44 4.49 11.17 7.75
C SER A 44 5.19 9.82 7.54
N ALA A 45 4.46 8.72 7.77
CA ALA A 45 4.96 7.37 7.61
C ALA A 45 5.26 7.04 6.13
N ALA A 46 4.42 7.51 5.20
CA ALA A 46 4.67 7.41 3.77
C ALA A 46 5.96 8.15 3.37
N SER A 47 6.15 9.38 3.87
CA SER A 47 7.36 10.16 3.63
C SER A 47 8.61 9.50 4.22
N ALA A 48 8.52 8.96 5.43
CA ALA A 48 9.61 8.23 6.08
C ALA A 48 9.99 6.97 5.29
N LEU A 49 9.01 6.19 4.82
CA LEU A 49 9.23 5.01 3.98
C LEU A 49 9.96 5.38 2.69
N LEU A 50 9.48 6.41 1.97
CA LEU A 50 10.10 6.86 0.72
C LEU A 50 11.51 7.41 0.94
N THR A 51 11.73 8.14 2.03
CA THR A 51 13.05 8.65 2.43
C THR A 51 14.02 7.49 2.67
N GLY A 52 13.64 6.51 3.51
CA GLY A 52 14.47 5.32 3.75
C GLY A 52 14.74 4.50 2.48
N TYR A 53 13.73 4.33 1.62
CA TYR A 53 13.90 3.64 0.34
C TYR A 53 14.92 4.37 -0.56
N SER A 54 14.82 5.70 -0.63
CA SER A 54 15.70 6.56 -1.45
C SER A 54 17.18 6.51 -1.06
N GLN A 55 17.48 6.15 0.19
CA GLN A 55 18.86 5.95 0.67
C GLN A 55 19.51 4.70 0.06
N VAL A 56 18.73 3.71 -0.35
CA VAL A 56 19.21 2.46 -0.95
C VAL A 56 19.10 2.48 -2.47
N ARG A 57 18.03 3.07 -3.00
CA ARG A 57 17.77 3.17 -4.44
C ARG A 57 16.80 4.30 -4.77
N ALA A 58 16.89 4.85 -5.97
CA ALA A 58 15.93 5.86 -6.41
C ALA A 58 14.48 5.35 -6.35
N VAL A 59 13.58 6.23 -5.90
CA VAL A 59 12.13 5.97 -5.93
C VAL A 59 11.69 5.82 -7.39
N PRO A 60 10.99 4.74 -7.76
CA PRO A 60 10.63 4.52 -9.15
C PRO A 60 9.61 5.57 -9.64
N PRO A 61 9.71 6.04 -10.89
CA PRO A 61 8.88 7.13 -11.41
C PRO A 61 7.39 6.75 -11.54
N ASP A 62 7.07 5.47 -11.67
CA ASP A 62 5.70 4.98 -11.86
C ASP A 62 4.88 4.92 -10.56
N LEU A 63 5.35 5.53 -9.47
CA LEU A 63 4.71 5.42 -8.15
C LEU A 63 3.26 5.90 -8.15
N SER A 64 2.95 6.99 -8.86
CA SER A 64 1.58 7.51 -8.96
C SER A 64 0.63 6.50 -9.61
N TRP A 65 1.05 5.87 -10.71
CA TRP A 65 0.28 4.84 -11.39
C TRP A 65 0.12 3.58 -10.54
N GLN A 66 1.20 3.13 -9.88
CA GLN A 66 1.14 1.99 -8.97
C GLN A 66 0.25 2.27 -7.76
N LEU A 67 0.21 3.51 -7.25
CA LEU A 67 -0.66 3.91 -6.15
C LEU A 67 -2.14 3.85 -6.56
N ALA A 68 -2.48 4.37 -7.75
CA ALA A 68 -3.83 4.23 -8.29
C ALA A 68 -4.21 2.74 -8.44
N SER A 69 -3.32 1.92 -8.99
CA SER A 69 -3.50 0.47 -9.13
C SER A 69 -3.69 -0.24 -7.78
N ALA A 70 -2.91 0.12 -6.76
CA ALA A 70 -3.01 -0.44 -5.42
C ALA A 70 -4.34 -0.08 -4.75
N ARG A 71 -4.79 1.17 -4.86
CA ARG A 71 -6.09 1.61 -4.35
C ARG A 71 -7.25 0.91 -5.05
N LEU A 72 -7.17 0.72 -6.37
CA LEU A 72 -8.17 -0.05 -7.14
C LEU A 72 -8.29 -1.50 -6.63
N ARG A 73 -7.17 -2.18 -6.39
CA ARG A 73 -7.16 -3.54 -5.83
C ARG A 73 -7.83 -3.62 -4.44
N ARG A 74 -7.86 -2.52 -3.70
CA ARG A 74 -8.40 -2.43 -2.34
C ARG A 74 -9.84 -1.90 -2.26
N LEU A 75 -10.50 -1.63 -3.39
CA LEU A 75 -11.89 -1.15 -3.40
C LEU A 75 -12.85 -2.08 -2.65
N ALA A 76 -12.66 -3.39 -2.75
CA ALA A 76 -13.50 -4.40 -2.12
C ALA A 76 -13.13 -4.69 -0.65
N GLU A 77 -12.16 -3.98 -0.05
CA GLU A 77 -11.74 -4.26 1.33
C GLU A 77 -12.86 -4.11 2.37
N PRO A 78 -13.72 -3.08 2.33
CA PRO A 78 -14.83 -2.99 3.26
C PRO A 78 -15.73 -4.23 3.24
N PHE A 79 -15.95 -4.79 2.04
CA PHE A 79 -16.70 -6.03 1.88
C PHE A 79 -15.95 -7.24 2.45
N ARG A 80 -14.65 -7.37 2.15
CA ARG A 80 -13.78 -8.44 2.67
C ARG A 80 -13.70 -8.43 4.20
N LEU A 81 -13.75 -7.26 4.81
CA LEU A 81 -13.73 -7.05 6.27
C LEU A 81 -15.13 -7.10 6.90
N ALA A 82 -16.17 -7.47 6.12
CA ALA A 82 -17.55 -7.56 6.56
C ALA A 82 -18.07 -6.27 7.21
N SER A 83 -17.64 -5.10 6.73
CA SER A 83 -18.17 -3.82 7.19
C SER A 83 -19.68 -3.75 6.90
N PRO A 84 -20.52 -3.35 7.87
CA PRO A 84 -21.96 -3.20 7.64
C PRO A 84 -22.28 -2.09 6.62
N THR A 85 -21.35 -1.15 6.41
CA THR A 85 -21.48 -0.02 5.48
C THR A 85 -20.67 -0.18 4.21
N TRP A 86 -20.21 -1.41 3.91
CA TRP A 86 -19.33 -1.67 2.77
C TRP A 86 -19.80 -1.07 1.43
N PRO A 87 -21.10 -1.00 1.07
CA PRO A 87 -21.51 -0.41 -0.21
C PRO A 87 -21.16 1.08 -0.28
N ALA A 88 -21.51 1.84 0.76
CA ALA A 88 -21.25 3.27 0.83
C ALA A 88 -19.74 3.58 0.91
N GLU A 89 -18.98 2.75 1.62
CA GLU A 89 -17.52 2.90 1.68
C GLU A 89 -16.85 2.61 0.33
N LEU A 90 -17.32 1.61 -0.41
CA LEU A 90 -16.82 1.31 -1.74
C LEU A 90 -17.12 2.47 -2.70
N GLU A 91 -18.36 2.97 -2.71
CA GLU A 91 -18.75 4.13 -3.54
C GLU A 91 -17.87 5.35 -3.23
N HIS A 92 -17.67 5.65 -1.95
CA HIS A 92 -16.79 6.75 -1.54
C HIS A 92 -15.35 6.56 -2.03
N ARG A 93 -14.79 5.35 -1.91
CA ARG A 93 -13.44 5.03 -2.38
C ARG A 93 -13.30 5.17 -3.89
N VAL A 94 -14.33 4.80 -4.66
CA VAL A 94 -14.36 5.00 -6.12
C VAL A 94 -14.33 6.50 -6.45
N GLN A 95 -15.16 7.32 -5.80
CA GLN A 95 -15.20 8.77 -6.01
C GLN A 95 -13.85 9.45 -5.69
N VAL A 96 -13.21 9.05 -4.59
CA VAL A 96 -11.86 9.54 -4.23
C VAL A 96 -10.83 9.12 -5.28
N LEU A 97 -10.92 7.91 -5.83
CA LEU A 97 -10.01 7.46 -6.88
C LEU A 97 -10.19 8.26 -8.18
N GLU A 98 -11.42 8.41 -8.64
CA GLU A 98 -11.73 9.16 -9.87
C GLU A 98 -11.25 10.62 -9.81
N SER A 99 -11.28 11.24 -8.62
CA SER A 99 -10.80 12.61 -8.41
C SER A 99 -9.29 12.73 -8.24
N THR A 100 -8.56 11.63 -8.05
CA THR A 100 -7.11 11.61 -7.77
C THR A 100 -6.28 10.84 -8.79
N MET A 101 -6.91 10.25 -9.81
CA MET A 101 -6.19 9.64 -10.92
C MET A 101 -5.48 10.72 -11.76
N PRO A 102 -4.23 10.47 -12.19
CA PRO A 102 -3.47 11.37 -13.06
C PRO A 102 -4.07 11.49 -14.46
#